data_AF-A0A226QPL3-F1
#
_entry.id   AF-A0A226QPL3-F1
#
_cell.length_a   1.000
_cell.length_b   1.000
_cell.length_c   1.000
_cell.angle_alpha   90.00
_cell.angle_beta   90.00
_cell.angle_gamma   90.00
#
_symmetry.space_group_name_H-M   'P 1'
#
loop_
_entity.id
_entity.type
_entity.pdbx_description
1 polymer ?
#
loop_
_entity_poly.entity_id
_entity_poly.type
_entity_poly.pdbx_seq_one_letter_code
_entity_poly.pdbx_strand_id
1 'polypeptide(L)' 'MELFSALQETYGNMLRQVLEYIDQELAKHRDKNRYCLKNKQTVRIQMLFEVEEVQRNNYFDRETSVYTL' A
#
# COMPACT_ATOMS: atom_id res chain seq x y z
N MET A 1 -7.24 -7.39 29.01
CA MET A 1 -7.40 -7.72 27.57
C MET A 1 -7.42 -6.45 26.70
N GLU A 2 -7.99 -5.34 27.20
CA GLU A 2 -8.11 -4.07 26.47
C GLU A 2 -6.79 -3.45 25.97
N LEU A 3 -5.71 -3.50 26.76
CA LEU A 3 -4.41 -2.93 26.34
C LEU A 3 -3.84 -3.63 25.10
N PHE A 4 -3.98 -4.96 25.02
CA PHE A 4 -3.44 -5.72 23.91
C PHE A 4 -4.18 -5.39 22.61
N SER A 5 -5.52 -5.34 22.64
CA SER A 5 -6.35 -4.93 21.51
C SER A 5 -6.07 -3.49 21.08
N ALA A 6 -5.92 -2.57 22.03
CA ALA A 6 -5.59 -1.17 21.73
C ALA A 6 -4.21 -1.04 21.05
N LEU A 7 -3.21 -1.80 21.50
CA LEU A 7 -1.89 -1.83 20.86
C LEU A 7 -1.97 -2.40 19.45
N GLN A 8 -2.71 -3.50 19.25
CA GLN A 8 -2.91 -4.11 17.94
C GLN A 8 -3.49 -3.11 16.93
N GLU A 9 -4.60 -2.47 17.29
CA GLU A 9 -5.25 -1.44 16.47
C GLU A 9 -4.31 -0.26 16.19
N THR A 10 -3.55 0.18 17.21
CA THR A 10 -2.58 1.27 17.03
C THR A 10 -1.49 0.89 16.03
N TYR A 11 -0.95 -0.32 16.13
CA TYR A 11 0.07 -0.81 15.20
C TYR A 11 -0.48 -0.99 13.78
N GLY A 12 -1.68 -1.55 13.63
CA GLY A 12 -2.34 -1.70 12.32
C GLY A 12 -2.53 -0.34 11.64
N ASN A 13 -3.07 0.63 12.37
CA ASN A 13 -3.25 1.99 11.88
C ASN A 13 -1.94 2.68 11.52
N MET A 14 -0.89 2.54 12.33
CA MET A 14 0.43 3.10 12.02
C MET A 14 1.04 2.46 10.77
N LEU A 15 0.96 1.14 10.65
CA LEU A 15 1.47 0.40 9.50
C LEU A 15 0.74 0.83 8.22
N ARG A 16 -0.59 0.92 8.25
CA ARG A 16 -1.41 1.40 7.14
C ARG A 16 -0.95 2.78 6.67
N GLN A 17 -0.80 3.74 7.59
CA GLN A 17 -0.35 5.09 7.27
C GLN A 17 1.04 5.11 6.64
N VAL A 18 1.99 4.34 7.15
CA VAL A 18 3.34 4.25 6.59
C VAL A 18 3.30 3.67 5.17
N LEU A 19 2.52 2.63 4.94
CA LEU A 19 2.41 2.00 3.62
C LEU A 19 1.73 2.91 2.60
N GLU A 20 0.68 3.64 2.99
CA GLU A 20 0.02 4.61 2.13
C GLU A 20 0.93 5.81 1.83
N TYR A 21 1.75 6.24 2.79
CA TYR A 21 2.77 7.27 2.57
C TYR A 21 3.82 6.82 1.56
N ILE A 22 4.34 5.59 1.70
CA ILE A 22 5.28 5.01 0.74
C ILE A 22 4.65 4.93 -0.66
N ASP A 23 3.39 4.50 -0.76
CA ASP A 23 2.65 4.43 -2.03
C ASP A 23 2.53 5.81 -2.71
N GLN A 24 2.29 6.86 -1.93
CA GLN A 24 2.25 8.25 -2.41
C GLN A 24 3.62 8.74 -2.89
N GLU A 25 4.68 8.48 -2.14
CA GLU A 25 6.04 8.90 -2.52
C GLU A 25 6.52 8.14 -3.77
N LEU A 26 6.20 6.85 -3.90
CA LEU A 26 6.43 6.10 -5.14
C LEU A 26 5.69 6.72 -6.32
N ALA A 27 4.42 7.08 -6.15
CA ALA A 27 3.65 7.71 -7.23
C ALA A 27 4.25 9.05 -7.66
N LYS A 28 4.72 9.84 -6.70
CA LYS A 28 5.32 11.16 -6.93
C LYS A 28 6.67 11.07 -7.63
N HIS A 29 7.50 10.12 -7.21
CA HIS A 29 8.89 9.99 -7.64
C HIS A 29 9.13 8.95 -8.74
N ARG A 30 8.11 8.19 -9.16
CA ARG A 30 8.23 7.23 -10.27
C ARG A 30 8.72 7.91 -11.55
N ASP A 31 9.42 7.13 -12.37
CA ASP A 31 9.62 7.48 -13.77
C ASP A 31 8.27 7.45 -14.52
N LYS A 32 7.73 8.63 -14.82
CA LYS A 32 6.43 8.78 -15.50
C LYS A 32 6.48 8.39 -16.98
N ASN A 33 7.66 8.32 -17.59
CA ASN A 33 7.83 7.85 -18.97
C ASN A 33 7.69 6.33 -19.04
N ARG A 34 8.18 5.62 -18.03
CA ARG A 34 8.05 4.16 -17.94
C ARG A 34 6.76 3.71 -17.26
N TYR A 35 6.45 4.23 -16.07
CA TYR A 35 5.35 3.76 -15.24
C TYR A 35 4.11 4.66 -15.32
N CYS A 36 3.08 4.17 -15.99
CA CYS A 36 1.79 4.85 -16.11
C CYS A 36 0.88 4.46 -14.93
N LEU A 37 0.51 5.42 -14.08
CA LEU A 37 -0.49 5.20 -13.03
C LEU A 37 -1.86 4.91 -13.67
N LYS A 38 -2.52 3.83 -13.26
CA LYS A 38 -3.81 3.40 -13.83
C LYS A 38 -4.95 3.53 -12.85
N ASN A 39 -4.85 2.85 -11.72
CA ASN A 39 -5.88 2.84 -10.69
C ASN A 39 -5.26 2.55 -9.32
N LYS A 40 -6.07 2.70 -8.27
CA LYS A 40 -5.77 2.16 -6.95
C LYS A 40 -6.44 0.80 -6.78
N GLN A 41 -5.76 -0.11 -6.11
CA GLN A 41 -6.24 -1.42 -5.75
C GLN A 41 -6.13 -1.61 -4.24
N THR A 42 -7.15 -2.20 -3.64
CA THR A 42 -7.10 -2.63 -2.23
C THR A 42 -6.25 -3.89 -2.13
N VAL A 43 -5.20 -3.84 -1.30
CA VAL A 43 -4.39 -5.00 -0.95
C VAL A 43 -4.65 -5.36 0.51
N ARG A 44 -4.82 -6.65 0.77
CA ARG A 44 -5.03 -7.19 2.11
C ARG A 44 -3.71 -7.70 2.68
N ILE A 45 -3.33 -7.18 3.83
CA ILE A 45 -2.12 -7.57 4.56
C ILE A 45 -2.55 -8.40 5.75
N GLN A 46 -2.23 -9.69 5.71
CA GLN A 46 -2.45 -10.59 6.83
C GLN A 46 -1.38 -10.30 7.89
N MET A 47 -1.80 -9.75 9.02
CA MET A 47 -0.98 -9.66 10.21
C MET A 47 -1.28 -10.83 11.15
N LEU A 48 -0.44 -11.00 12.18
CA LEU A 48 -0.58 -12.06 13.19
C LEU A 48 -1.92 -12.01 13.92
N PHE A 49 -2.55 -10.84 14.00
CA PHE A 49 -3.72 -10.59 14.82
C PHE A 49 -4.93 -10.01 14.09
N GLU A 50 -4.74 -9.44 12.89
CA GLU A 50 -5.82 -8.88 12.09
C GLU A 50 -5.44 -8.82 10.61
N VAL A 51 -6.40 -8.45 9.77
CA VAL A 51 -6.17 -8.17 8.35
C VAL A 51 -6.34 -6.69 8.12
N GLU A 52 -5.30 -6.06 7.59
CA GLU A 52 -5.32 -4.65 7.23
C GLU A 52 -5.55 -4.48 5.73
N GLU A 53 -6.38 -3.50 5.37
CA GLU A 53 -6.62 -3.13 3.98
C GLU A 53 -5.90 -1.83 3.65
N VAL A 54 -5.07 -1.86 2.61
CA VAL A 54 -4.25 -0.73 2.17
C VAL A 54 -4.56 -0.41 0.73
N GLN A 55 -4.69 0.87 0.40
CA GLN A 55 -4.82 1.33 -0.99
C GLN A 55 -3.44 1.43 -1.64
N ARG A 56 -3.24 0.70 -2.73
CA ARG A 56 -1.98 0.67 -3.50
C ARG A 56 -2.20 1.13 -4.91
N ASN A 57 -1.29 1.94 -5.43
CA ASN A 57 -1.28 2.35 -6.82
C ASN A 57 -0.83 1.18 -7.72
N ASN A 58 -1.58 0.94 -8.78
CA ASN A 58 -1.22 -0.01 -9.82
C ASN A 58 -0.70 0.76 -11.05
N TYR A 59 0.44 0.31 -11.55
CA TYR A 59 1.16 0.91 -12.65
C TYR A 59 1.24 -0.04 -13.82
N PHE A 60 1.08 0.49 -15.02
CA PHE A 60 1.45 -0.20 -16.24
C PHE A 60 2.88 0.18 -16.60
N ASP A 61 3.79 -0.80 -16.65
CA ASP A 61 5.16 -0.64 -17.14
C ASP A 61 5.14 -0.69 -18.67
N ARG A 62 5.48 0.43 -19.30
CA ARG A 62 5.49 0.56 -20.77
C ARG A 62 6.64 -0.20 -21.43
N GLU A 63 7.72 -0.49 -20.72
CA GLU A 63 8.86 -1.21 -21.29
C GLU A 63 8.59 -2.72 -21.37
N THR A 64 8.04 -3.28 -20.30
CA THR A 64 7.78 -4.72 -20.18
C THR A 64 6.34 -5.09 -20.54
N SER A 65 5.46 -4.11 -20.70
CA SER A 65 4.03 -4.29 -20.98
C SER A 65 3.27 -5.11 -19.92
N VAL A 66 3.71 -5.04 -18.66
CA VAL A 66 3.06 -5.72 -17.52
C VAL A 66 2.57 -4.73 -16.48
N TYR A 67 1.65 -5.19 -15.62
CA TYR A 67 1.19 -4.42 -14.46
C TYR A 67 2.07 -4.70 -13.24
N THR A 68 2.27 -3.67 -12.42
CA THR A 68 3.05 -3.72 -11.18
C THR A 68 2.37 -2.87 -10.11
N LEU A 69 2.33 -3.42 -8.89
CA LEU A 69 1.77 -2.80 -7.69
C LEU A 69 2.82 -2.07 -6.85
#